data_AF-A0A7X7C628-F1
#
_entry.id   AF-A0A7X7C628-F1
#
_cell.length_a   1.000
_cell.length_b   1.000
_cell.length_c   1.000
_cell.angle_alpha   90.00
_cell.angle_beta   90.00
_cell.angle_gamma   90.00
#
_symmetry.space_group_name_H-M   'P 1'
#
loop_
_entity.id
_entity.type
_entity.pdbx_description
1 polymer ?
#
loop_
_entity_poly.entity_id
_entity_poly.type
_entity_poly.pdbx_seq_one_letter_code
_entity_poly.pdbx_strand_id
1 'polypeptide(L)'
;MGNKQKRKYTTLQVLSRQLRLISEQKKQYLYVVYILNMLCAGILPFIAIFIPRIVIDALTKELSQEAIIKAIVLVLSISLVLSITTTFFVNLRRAKFIELRTSEFFKINERYLSIDYAHLEDPTFRDRIETAENALSNNVEGFEGAYHNLFEILPLIFSVILYSVLIGIFQPLIFIACIIGALVSILVNRTITKYVVKRKDDIARTRRRKNYFYNTCYDFSYGKDIRLYQLQ
;
A
#
# COMPACT_ATOMS: atom_id res chain seq x y z
N MET A 1 35.61 17.09 -8.40
CA MET A 1 34.48 17.96 -8.01
C MET A 1 33.69 17.27 -6.89
N GLY A 2 33.23 18.05 -5.91
CA GLY A 2 32.90 17.62 -4.55
C GLY A 2 31.90 16.46 -4.40
N ASN A 3 32.24 15.57 -3.48
CA ASN A 3 31.43 14.49 -2.94
C ASN A 3 30.18 15.09 -2.24
N LYS A 4 29.15 15.47 -3.00
CA LYS A 4 27.86 15.89 -2.44
C LYS A 4 27.25 14.68 -1.74
N GLN A 5 27.37 14.64 -0.40
CA GLN A 5 26.66 13.71 0.48
C GLN A 5 25.23 13.50 -0.04
N LYS A 6 24.87 12.24 -0.35
CA LYS A 6 23.48 11.86 -0.63
C LYS A 6 22.61 12.41 0.51
N ARG A 7 21.75 13.40 0.23
CA ARG A 7 20.77 13.89 1.22
C ARG A 7 19.96 12.68 1.68
N LYS A 8 20.15 12.25 2.92
CA LYS A 8 19.36 11.19 3.53
C LYS A 8 17.99 11.78 3.86
N TYR A 9 17.05 11.62 2.95
CA TYR A 9 15.65 11.95 3.24
C TYR A 9 15.10 10.93 4.23
N THR A 10 14.40 11.40 5.26
CA THR A 10 13.63 10.51 6.13
C THR A 10 12.33 10.11 5.45
N THR A 11 11.75 8.97 5.82
CA THR A 11 10.49 8.48 5.24
C THR A 11 9.37 9.51 5.37
N LEU A 12 9.35 10.26 6.48
CA LEU A 12 8.39 11.33 6.74
C LEU A 12 8.55 12.51 5.77
N GLN A 13 9.80 12.88 5.46
CA GLN A 13 10.08 13.92 4.47
C GLN A 13 9.62 13.51 3.07
N VAL A 14 9.84 12.23 2.70
CA VAL A 14 9.36 11.70 1.42
C VAL A 14 7.83 11.72 1.33
N LEU A 15 7.15 11.27 2.39
CA LEU A 15 5.68 11.29 2.47
C LEU A 15 5.13 12.72 2.41
N SER A 16 5.71 13.65 3.18
CA SER A 16 5.29 15.06 3.16
C SER A 16 5.46 15.70 1.78
N ARG A 17 6.55 15.36 1.09
CA ARG A 17 6.79 15.79 -0.29
C ARG A 17 5.76 15.21 -1.25
N GLN A 18 5.44 13.92 -1.14
CA GLN A 18 4.40 13.30 -1.98
C GLN A 18 3.03 13.93 -1.75
N LEU A 19 2.61 14.15 -0.50
CA LEU A 19 1.37 14.85 -0.23
C LEU A 19 1.36 16.25 -0.87
N ARG A 20 2.45 17.01 -0.74
CA ARG A 20 2.57 18.32 -1.39
C ARG A 20 2.41 18.26 -2.92
N LEU A 21 2.87 17.20 -3.59
CA LEU A 21 2.69 17.03 -5.04
C LEU A 21 1.20 16.94 -5.44
N ILE A 22 0.32 16.42 -4.57
CA ILE A 22 -1.13 16.42 -4.81
C ILE A 22 -1.65 17.85 -4.98
N SER A 23 -1.21 18.77 -4.11
CA SER A 23 -1.59 20.18 -4.20
C SER A 23 -0.95 20.89 -5.40
N GLU A 24 0.31 20.59 -5.71
CA GLU A 24 1.02 21.19 -6.84
C GLU A 24 0.39 20.79 -8.19
N GLN A 25 -0.13 19.57 -8.29
CA GLN A 25 -0.85 19.09 -9.48
C GLN A 25 -2.36 19.44 -9.48
N LYS A 26 -2.81 20.36 -8.61
CA LYS A 26 -4.22 20.81 -8.49
C LYS A 26 -5.23 19.69 -8.20
N LYS A 27 -4.81 18.61 -7.52
CA LYS A 27 -5.66 17.45 -7.18
C LYS A 27 -6.07 17.42 -5.70
N GLN A 28 -6.32 18.58 -5.11
CA GLN A 28 -6.61 18.73 -3.67
C GLN A 28 -7.84 17.92 -3.20
N TYR A 29 -8.81 17.64 -4.08
CA TYR A 29 -9.96 16.78 -3.76
C TYR A 29 -9.53 15.38 -3.29
N LEU A 30 -8.33 14.91 -3.65
CA LEU A 30 -7.82 13.62 -3.18
C LEU A 30 -7.69 13.59 -1.64
N TYR A 31 -7.38 14.70 -0.99
CA TYR A 31 -7.36 14.76 0.49
C TYR A 31 -8.74 14.43 1.08
N VAL A 32 -9.80 14.93 0.46
CA VAL A 32 -11.18 14.61 0.86
C VAL A 32 -11.46 13.13 0.64
N VAL A 33 -11.03 12.57 -0.49
CA VAL A 33 -11.15 11.13 -0.78
C VAL A 33 -10.42 10.28 0.27
N TYR A 34 -9.22 10.69 0.68
CA TYR A 34 -8.47 10.02 1.76
C TYR A 34 -9.26 10.01 3.07
N ILE A 35 -9.81 11.15 3.49
CA ILE A 35 -10.57 11.28 4.74
C ILE A 35 -11.89 10.50 4.66
N LEU A 36 -12.65 10.64 3.59
CA LEU A 36 -13.92 9.92 3.42
C LEU A 36 -13.69 8.41 3.38
N ASN A 37 -12.66 7.95 2.67
CA ASN A 37 -12.32 6.53 2.68
C ASN A 37 -11.87 6.05 4.07
N MET A 38 -11.06 6.83 4.79
CA MET A 38 -10.66 6.53 6.17
C MET A 38 -11.87 6.30 7.06
N LEU A 39 -12.89 7.17 6.98
CA LEU A 39 -14.13 7.04 7.74
C LEU A 39 -14.94 5.83 7.28
N CYS A 40 -15.26 5.72 5.99
CA CYS A 40 -16.11 4.64 5.48
C CYS A 40 -15.48 3.26 5.68
N ALA A 41 -14.24 3.07 5.23
CA ALA A 41 -13.55 1.79 5.31
C ALA A 41 -13.15 1.44 6.75
N GLY A 42 -12.87 2.44 7.59
CA GLY A 42 -12.52 2.23 8.99
C GLY A 42 -13.72 1.86 9.88
N ILE A 43 -14.94 2.29 9.50
CA ILE A 43 -16.18 1.92 10.22
C ILE A 43 -16.67 0.51 9.82
N LEU A 44 -16.37 0.03 8.61
CA LEU A 44 -16.85 -1.28 8.14
C LEU A 44 -16.55 -2.45 9.10
N PRO A 45 -15.33 -2.61 9.63
CA PRO A 45 -15.04 -3.65 10.63
C PRO A 45 -15.92 -3.54 11.88
N PHE A 46 -16.25 -2.31 12.32
CA PHE A 46 -17.07 -2.09 13.50
C PHE A 46 -18.52 -2.54 13.29
N ILE A 47 -19.05 -2.36 12.07
CA ILE A 47 -20.40 -2.84 11.71
C ILE A 47 -20.47 -4.37 11.82
N ALA A 48 -19.40 -5.08 11.47
CA ALA A 48 -19.37 -6.54 11.56
C ALA A 48 -19.55 -7.06 13.00
N ILE A 49 -19.22 -6.27 14.03
CA ILE A 49 -19.41 -6.62 15.44
C ILE A 49 -20.89 -6.62 15.84
N PHE A 50 -21.73 -5.83 15.16
CA PHE A 50 -23.17 -5.81 15.46
C PHE A 50 -23.87 -7.10 15.06
N ILE A 51 -23.33 -7.86 14.10
CA ILE A 51 -23.92 -9.13 13.66
C ILE A 51 -23.99 -10.14 14.83
N PRO A 52 -22.88 -10.54 15.48
CA PRO A 52 -22.95 -11.45 16.61
C PRO A 52 -23.71 -10.85 17.80
N ARG A 53 -23.66 -9.52 17.99
CA ARG A 53 -24.43 -8.85 19.04
C ARG A 53 -25.94 -9.02 18.84
N ILE A 54 -26.45 -8.81 17.63
CA ILE A 54 -27.88 -8.99 17.30
C ILE A 54 -28.30 -10.44 17.55
N VAL A 55 -27.45 -11.41 17.21
CA VAL A 55 -27.71 -12.83 17.48
C VAL A 55 -27.80 -13.11 18.98
N ILE A 56 -26.86 -12.58 19.77
CA ILE A 56 -26.87 -12.73 21.24
C ILE A 56 -28.12 -12.07 21.83
N ASP A 57 -28.43 -10.84 21.40
CA ASP A 57 -29.62 -10.13 21.87
C ASP A 57 -30.88 -10.93 21.52
N ALA A 58 -31.01 -11.46 20.30
CA ALA A 58 -32.13 -12.31 19.89
C ALA A 58 -32.30 -13.61 20.71
N LEU A 59 -31.20 -14.17 21.24
CA LEU A 59 -31.22 -15.38 22.07
C LEU A 59 -31.45 -15.09 23.56
N THR A 60 -31.02 -13.92 24.04
CA THR A 60 -30.99 -13.59 25.48
C THR A 60 -32.13 -12.69 25.92
N LYS A 61 -32.61 -11.84 25.02
CA LYS A 61 -33.74 -10.96 25.22
C LYS A 61 -34.79 -11.44 24.25
N GLU A 62 -35.99 -11.74 24.72
CA GLU A 62 -37.13 -12.20 23.91
C GLU A 62 -37.62 -11.09 22.96
N LEU A 63 -36.74 -10.66 22.04
CA LEU A 63 -36.99 -9.64 21.05
C LEU A 63 -38.01 -10.17 20.04
N SER A 64 -38.94 -9.32 19.67
CA SER A 64 -39.87 -9.64 18.60
C SER A 64 -39.11 -9.88 17.28
N GLN A 65 -39.63 -10.80 16.47
CA GLN A 65 -39.05 -11.14 15.17
C GLN A 65 -38.90 -9.88 14.28
N GLU A 66 -39.84 -8.94 14.36
CA GLU A 66 -39.77 -7.66 13.66
C GLU A 66 -38.56 -6.81 14.08
N ALA A 67 -38.23 -6.75 15.37
CA ALA A 67 -37.11 -5.96 15.87
C ALA A 67 -35.78 -6.52 15.35
N ILE A 68 -35.65 -7.85 15.31
CA ILE A 68 -34.46 -8.54 14.79
C ILE A 68 -34.30 -8.27 13.28
N ILE A 69 -35.37 -8.43 12.51
CA ILE A 69 -35.35 -8.18 11.06
C ILE A 69 -34.97 -6.72 10.77
N LYS A 70 -35.57 -5.75 11.49
CA LYS A 70 -35.22 -4.33 11.35
C LYS A 70 -33.74 -4.06 11.65
N ALA A 71 -33.19 -4.67 12.70
CA ALA A 71 -31.77 -4.52 13.04
C ALA A 71 -30.85 -5.09 11.97
N ILE A 72 -31.17 -6.28 11.44
CA ILE A 72 -30.39 -6.92 10.35
C ILE A 72 -30.43 -6.06 9.09
N VAL A 73 -31.62 -5.63 8.66
CA VAL A 73 -31.78 -4.79 7.47
C VAL A 73 -30.98 -3.49 7.61
N LEU A 74 -31.06 -2.84 8.78
CA LEU A 74 -30.30 -1.62 9.05
C LEU A 74 -28.78 -1.85 8.93
N VAL A 75 -28.26 -2.88 9.59
CA VAL A 75 -26.82 -3.21 9.56
C VAL A 75 -26.37 -3.53 8.13
N LEU A 76 -27.15 -4.30 7.38
CA LEU A 76 -26.85 -4.63 5.99
C LEU A 76 -26.90 -3.39 5.08
N SER A 77 -27.90 -2.52 5.22
CA SER A 77 -28.02 -1.29 4.44
C SER A 77 -26.83 -0.36 4.68
N ILE A 78 -26.44 -0.14 5.94
CA ILE A 78 -25.28 0.69 6.26
C ILE A 78 -23.99 0.06 5.70
N SER A 79 -23.80 -1.25 5.92
CA SER A 79 -22.63 -1.98 5.40
C SER A 79 -22.53 -1.88 3.88
N LEU A 80 -23.66 -2.03 3.17
CA LEU A 80 -23.73 -1.92 1.72
C LEU A 80 -23.31 -0.52 1.24
N VAL A 81 -23.90 0.54 1.81
CA VAL A 81 -23.57 1.92 1.45
C VAL A 81 -22.08 2.18 1.66
N LEU A 82 -21.55 1.87 2.84
CA LEU A 82 -20.12 2.08 3.13
C LEU A 82 -19.20 1.25 2.23
N SER A 83 -19.59 0.02 1.89
CA SER A 83 -18.82 -0.86 1.00
C SER A 83 -18.79 -0.34 -0.43
N ILE A 84 -19.93 0.15 -0.94
CA ILE A 84 -20.01 0.77 -2.26
C ILE A 84 -19.16 2.04 -2.29
N THR A 85 -19.28 2.93 -1.30
CA THR A 85 -18.49 4.16 -1.23
C THR A 85 -17.00 3.87 -1.15
N THR A 86 -16.59 2.90 -0.33
CA THR A 86 -15.19 2.47 -0.21
C THR A 86 -14.68 1.92 -1.56
N THR A 87 -15.46 1.07 -2.21
CA THR A 87 -15.10 0.49 -3.53
C THR A 87 -14.99 1.58 -4.59
N PHE A 88 -15.89 2.56 -4.58
CA PHE A 88 -15.82 3.72 -5.48
C PHE A 88 -14.52 4.50 -5.27
N PHE A 89 -14.15 4.83 -4.03
CA PHE A 89 -12.90 5.54 -3.76
C PHE A 89 -11.65 4.73 -4.10
N VAL A 90 -11.67 3.41 -3.91
CA VAL A 90 -10.58 2.53 -4.33
C VAL A 90 -10.34 2.56 -5.84
N ASN A 91 -11.42 2.56 -6.63
CA ASN A 91 -11.33 2.65 -8.08
C ASN A 91 -10.92 4.06 -8.55
N LEU A 92 -11.50 5.11 -7.95
CA LEU A 92 -11.12 6.50 -8.24
C LEU A 92 -9.63 6.72 -7.96
N ARG A 93 -9.14 6.20 -6.83
CA ARG A 93 -7.74 6.27 -6.43
C ARG A 93 -6.79 5.72 -7.49
N ARG A 94 -7.07 4.53 -8.02
CA ARG A 94 -6.21 3.87 -9.03
C ARG A 94 -5.97 4.76 -10.25
N ALA A 95 -7.04 5.32 -10.83
CA ALA A 95 -6.90 6.19 -11.98
C ALA A 95 -6.08 7.46 -11.67
N LYS A 96 -6.29 8.05 -10.47
CA LYS A 96 -5.66 9.32 -10.10
C LYS A 96 -4.21 9.20 -9.67
N PHE A 97 -3.81 8.08 -9.09
CA PHE A 97 -2.41 7.86 -8.73
C PHE A 97 -1.54 7.57 -9.94
N ILE A 98 -2.07 6.84 -10.94
CA ILE A 98 -1.42 6.70 -12.25
C ILE A 98 -1.24 8.08 -12.88
N GLU A 99 -2.25 8.95 -12.85
CA GLU A 99 -2.16 10.31 -13.38
C GLU A 99 -1.05 11.14 -12.70
N LEU A 100 -0.96 11.08 -11.37
CA LEU A 100 0.11 11.72 -10.59
C LEU A 100 1.51 11.19 -10.99
N ARG A 101 1.66 9.86 -11.09
CA ARG A 101 2.91 9.20 -11.49
C ARG A 101 3.34 9.58 -12.89
N THR A 102 2.41 9.52 -13.85
CA THR A 102 2.65 9.86 -15.25
C THR A 102 3.07 11.32 -15.41
N SER A 103 2.48 12.25 -14.66
CA SER A 103 2.92 13.66 -14.67
C SER A 103 4.38 13.82 -14.20
N GLU A 104 4.79 13.13 -13.14
CA GLU A 104 6.19 13.16 -12.69
C GLU A 104 7.13 12.46 -13.68
N PHE A 105 6.68 11.38 -14.31
CA PHE A 105 7.42 10.70 -15.37
C PHE A 105 7.68 11.64 -16.56
N PHE A 106 6.69 12.40 -17.01
CA PHE A 106 6.87 13.40 -18.07
C PHE A 106 7.89 14.48 -17.70
N LYS A 107 7.86 14.99 -16.46
CA LYS A 107 8.84 15.99 -15.99
C LYS A 107 10.27 15.45 -16.03
N ILE A 108 10.48 14.18 -15.68
CA ILE A 108 11.80 13.56 -15.75
C ILE A 108 12.25 13.42 -17.20
N ASN A 109 11.36 13.00 -18.11
CA ASN A 109 11.68 12.86 -19.52
C ASN A 109 12.00 14.21 -20.18
N GLU A 110 11.22 15.25 -19.92
CA GLU A 110 11.48 16.61 -20.41
C GLU A 110 12.84 17.13 -19.93
N ARG A 111 13.16 16.89 -18.65
CA ARG A 111 14.47 17.23 -18.11
C ARG A 111 15.59 16.39 -18.73
N TYR A 112 15.35 15.11 -19.01
CA TYR A 112 16.34 14.24 -19.63
C TYR A 112 16.70 14.70 -21.04
N LEU A 113 15.71 15.11 -21.83
CA LEU A 113 15.89 15.60 -23.20
C LEU A 113 16.62 16.96 -23.28
N SER A 114 16.66 17.73 -22.19
CA SER A 114 17.31 19.04 -22.13
C SER A 114 18.71 19.02 -21.52
N ILE A 115 19.25 17.84 -21.21
CA ILE A 115 20.57 17.69 -20.59
C ILE A 115 21.66 17.58 -21.66
N ASP A 116 22.74 18.35 -21.47
CA ASP A 116 23.91 18.30 -22.34
C ASP A 116 24.51 16.89 -22.39
N TYR A 117 24.90 16.46 -23.59
CA TYR A 117 25.40 15.12 -23.85
C TYR A 117 26.57 14.72 -22.93
N ALA A 118 27.45 15.67 -22.58
CA ALA A 118 28.58 15.44 -21.67
C ALA A 118 28.15 14.92 -20.28
N HIS A 119 26.94 15.25 -19.83
CA HIS A 119 26.40 14.73 -18.57
C HIS A 119 25.73 13.35 -18.72
N LEU A 120 25.33 12.96 -19.92
CA LEU A 120 24.73 11.64 -20.19
C LEU A 120 25.75 10.50 -20.14
N GLU A 121 27.04 10.81 -20.33
CA GLU A 121 28.14 9.86 -20.18
C GLU A 121 28.62 9.69 -18.73
N ASP A 122 28.20 10.58 -17.82
CA ASP A 122 28.55 10.45 -16.40
C ASP A 122 27.81 9.24 -15.79
N PRO A 123 28.52 8.19 -15.34
CA PRO A 123 27.89 7.01 -14.75
C PRO A 123 27.08 7.36 -13.51
N THR A 124 27.47 8.38 -12.74
CA THR A 124 26.73 8.79 -11.55
C THR A 124 25.41 9.48 -11.89
N PHE A 125 25.32 10.10 -13.07
CA PHE A 125 24.08 10.66 -13.58
C PHE A 125 23.15 9.53 -14.08
N ARG A 126 23.70 8.55 -14.82
CA ARG A 126 22.95 7.36 -15.27
C ARG A 126 22.33 6.60 -14.11
N ASP A 127 23.09 6.30 -13.06
CA ASP A 127 22.60 5.63 -11.85
C ASP A 127 21.41 6.36 -11.21
N ARG A 128 21.44 7.70 -11.22
CA ARG A 128 20.37 8.53 -10.63
C ARG A 128 19.10 8.48 -11.46
N ILE A 129 19.21 8.51 -12.78
CA ILE A 129 18.06 8.39 -13.67
C ILE A 129 17.47 7.00 -13.59
N GLU A 130 18.28 5.95 -13.65
CA GLU A 130 17.80 4.57 -13.51
C GLU A 130 17.05 4.39 -12.18
N THR A 131 17.57 4.95 -11.08
CA THR A 131 16.87 4.94 -9.78
C THR A 131 15.54 5.68 -9.84
N ALA A 132 15.48 6.82 -10.51
CA ALA A 132 14.27 7.64 -10.61
C ALA A 132 13.21 6.98 -11.51
N GLU A 133 13.61 6.39 -12.63
CA GLU A 133 12.75 5.61 -13.52
C GLU A 133 12.23 4.36 -12.82
N ASN A 134 13.09 3.62 -12.11
CA ASN A 134 12.68 2.47 -11.31
C ASN A 134 11.67 2.86 -10.21
N ALA A 135 11.79 4.05 -9.61
CA ALA A 135 10.81 4.54 -8.64
C ALA A 135 9.44 4.87 -9.26
N LEU A 136 9.39 5.10 -10.57
CA LEU A 136 8.17 5.43 -11.32
C LEU A 136 7.70 4.30 -12.25
N SER A 137 8.39 3.16 -12.33
CA SER A 137 8.15 2.15 -13.36
C SER A 137 6.94 1.24 -13.07
N ASN A 138 6.41 1.27 -11.84
CA ASN A 138 5.34 0.36 -11.40
C ASN A 138 4.21 1.13 -10.70
N ASN A 139 3.03 0.51 -10.72
CA ASN A 139 1.80 0.97 -10.06
C ASN A 139 1.69 0.48 -8.60
N VAL A 140 2.46 -0.54 -8.22
CA VAL A 140 2.36 -1.18 -6.89
C VAL A 140 3.45 -0.72 -5.93
N GLU A 141 4.62 -0.36 -6.45
CA GLU A 141 5.81 -0.02 -5.67
C GLU A 141 6.29 1.41 -5.97
N GLY A 142 7.32 1.86 -5.26
CA GLY A 142 7.94 3.15 -5.50
C GLY A 142 7.01 4.34 -5.22
N PHE A 143 6.87 5.23 -6.19
CA PHE A 143 6.11 6.47 -6.07
C PHE A 143 4.61 6.23 -5.87
N GLU A 144 3.99 5.41 -6.73
CA GLU A 144 2.55 5.11 -6.65
C GLU A 144 2.23 4.22 -5.43
N GLY A 145 3.09 3.26 -5.14
CA GLY A 145 2.95 2.39 -3.97
C GLY A 145 2.90 3.15 -2.64
N ALA A 146 3.65 4.25 -2.50
CA ALA A 146 3.62 5.07 -1.30
C ALA A 146 2.26 5.76 -1.08
N TYR A 147 1.60 6.25 -2.14
CA TYR A 147 0.23 6.76 -2.04
C TYR A 147 -0.78 5.65 -1.71
N HIS A 148 -0.59 4.45 -2.30
CA HIS A 148 -1.44 3.29 -2.02
C HIS A 148 -1.37 2.88 -0.56
N ASN A 149 -0.15 2.70 -0.04
CA ASN A 149 0.09 2.35 1.36
C ASN A 149 -0.50 3.38 2.32
N LEU A 150 -0.35 4.68 2.01
CA LEU A 150 -0.95 5.73 2.82
C LEU A 150 -2.48 5.66 2.81
N PHE A 151 -3.08 5.31 1.68
CA PHE A 151 -4.53 5.23 1.54
C PHE A 151 -5.11 4.04 2.32
N GLU A 152 -4.36 2.94 2.38
CA GLU A 152 -4.77 1.71 3.07
C GLU A 152 -4.52 1.77 4.58
N ILE A 153 -3.43 2.43 5.03
CA ILE A 153 -3.09 2.49 6.45
C ILE A 153 -4.02 3.41 7.24
N LEU A 154 -4.58 4.45 6.61
CA LEU A 154 -5.45 5.42 7.29
C LEU A 154 -6.73 4.80 7.85
N PRO A 155 -7.54 4.04 7.08
CA PRO A 155 -8.66 3.28 7.62
C PRO A 155 -8.25 2.33 8.75
N LEU A 156 -7.11 1.63 8.62
CA LEU A 156 -6.63 0.70 9.64
C LEU A 156 -6.33 1.41 10.96
N ILE A 157 -5.61 2.54 10.90
CA ILE A 157 -5.32 3.37 12.06
C ILE A 157 -6.62 3.86 12.70
N PHE A 158 -7.58 4.31 11.88
CA PHE A 158 -8.88 4.76 12.37
C PHE A 158 -9.63 3.64 13.10
N SER A 159 -9.71 2.44 12.51
CA SER A 159 -10.34 1.27 13.13
C SER A 159 -9.67 0.90 14.45
N VAL A 160 -8.34 0.94 14.50
CA VAL A 160 -7.57 0.64 15.73
C VAL A 160 -7.88 1.67 16.82
N ILE A 161 -7.93 2.96 16.49
CA ILE A 161 -8.31 4.01 17.44
C ILE A 161 -9.73 3.78 17.95
N LEU A 162 -10.69 3.55 17.03
CA LEU A 162 -12.08 3.30 17.38
C LEU A 162 -12.23 2.11 18.33
N TYR A 163 -11.58 0.99 18.02
CA TYR A 163 -11.57 -0.19 18.89
C TYR A 163 -10.88 0.04 20.22
N SER A 164 -9.78 0.77 20.22
CA SER A 164 -9.04 1.09 21.46
C SER A 164 -9.92 1.89 22.43
N VAL A 165 -10.63 2.90 21.91
CA VAL A 165 -11.58 3.70 22.70
C VAL A 165 -12.72 2.83 23.23
N LEU A 166 -13.33 2.00 22.38
CA LEU A 166 -14.43 1.13 22.77
C LEU A 166 -14.01 0.13 23.86
N ILE A 167 -12.98 -0.68 23.60
CA ILE A 167 -12.54 -1.70 24.56
C ILE A 167 -12.04 -1.05 25.85
N GLY A 168 -11.34 0.08 25.75
CA GLY A 168 -10.84 0.83 26.91
C GLY A 168 -11.95 1.33 27.84
N ILE A 169 -13.11 1.72 27.29
CA ILE A 169 -14.27 2.14 28.09
C ILE A 169 -14.98 0.94 28.73
N PHE A 170 -15.18 -0.15 27.99
CA PHE A 170 -15.96 -1.29 28.47
C PHE A 170 -15.20 -2.22 29.42
N GLN A 171 -13.96 -2.58 29.08
CA GLN A 171 -13.16 -3.57 29.81
C GLN A 171 -11.65 -3.24 29.71
N PRO A 172 -11.11 -2.38 30.61
CA PRO A 172 -9.71 -1.96 30.59
C PRO A 172 -8.70 -3.12 30.66
N LEU A 173 -9.03 -4.21 31.35
CA LEU A 173 -8.15 -5.39 31.46
C LEU A 173 -7.96 -6.09 30.10
N ILE A 174 -9.03 -6.24 29.31
CA ILE A 174 -8.95 -6.83 27.96
C ILE A 174 -8.12 -5.92 27.05
N PHE A 175 -8.29 -4.60 27.18
CA PHE A 175 -7.49 -3.64 26.41
C PHE A 175 -5.98 -3.77 26.69
N ILE A 176 -5.59 -3.91 27.96
CA ILE A 176 -4.19 -4.13 28.35
C ILE A 176 -3.65 -5.44 27.75
N ALA A 177 -4.43 -6.53 27.79
CA ALA A 177 -4.04 -7.79 27.17
C ALA A 177 -3.82 -7.65 25.64
N CYS A 178 -4.68 -6.90 24.94
CA CYS A 178 -4.50 -6.59 23.52
C CYS A 178 -3.21 -5.80 23.24
N ILE A 179 -2.90 -4.80 24.08
CA ILE A 179 -1.64 -4.03 23.96
C ILE A 179 -0.42 -4.94 24.11
N ILE A 180 -0.42 -5.82 25.12
CA ILE A 180 0.67 -6.77 25.34
C ILE A 180 0.84 -7.69 24.12
N GLY A 181 -0.26 -8.25 23.60
CA GLY A 181 -0.24 -9.08 22.39
C GLY A 181 0.31 -8.35 21.16
N ALA A 182 -0.05 -7.07 20.98
CA ALA A 182 0.48 -6.24 19.91
C ALA A 182 1.98 -5.97 20.07
N LEU A 183 2.45 -5.67 21.29
CA LEU A 183 3.87 -5.47 21.58
C LEU A 183 4.70 -6.73 21.28
N VAL A 184 4.24 -7.90 21.74
CA VAL A 184 4.88 -9.18 21.42
C VAL A 184 4.94 -9.40 19.91
N SER A 185 3.83 -9.16 19.21
CA SER A 185 3.78 -9.28 17.74
C SER A 185 4.79 -8.36 17.05
N ILE A 186 4.94 -7.12 17.51
CA ILE A 186 5.94 -6.18 16.98
C ILE A 186 7.36 -6.69 17.21
N LEU A 187 7.67 -7.21 18.39
CA LEU A 187 9.00 -7.76 18.71
C LEU A 187 9.34 -8.98 17.84
N VAL A 188 8.39 -9.89 17.66
CA VAL A 188 8.54 -11.07 16.79
C VAL A 188 8.74 -10.62 15.34
N ASN A 189 7.88 -9.75 14.82
CA ASN A 189 8.00 -9.23 13.45
C ASN A 189 9.33 -8.52 13.23
N ARG A 190 9.79 -7.70 14.18
CA ARG A 190 11.10 -7.04 14.08
C ARG A 190 12.26 -8.04 14.00
N THR A 191 12.15 -9.16 14.71
CA THR A 191 13.16 -10.24 14.67
C THR A 191 13.14 -10.94 13.32
N ILE A 192 11.96 -11.26 12.81
CA ILE A 192 11.78 -11.82 11.45
C ILE A 192 12.34 -10.88 10.40
N THR A 193 12.04 -9.58 10.46
CA THR A 193 12.57 -8.58 9.51
C THR A 193 14.10 -8.54 9.56
N LYS A 194 14.72 -8.51 10.75
CA LYS A 194 16.18 -8.56 10.88
C LYS A 194 16.76 -9.83 10.27
N TYR A 195 16.11 -10.97 10.46
CA TYR A 195 16.52 -12.24 9.89
C TYR A 195 16.47 -12.23 8.35
N VAL A 196 15.37 -11.74 7.77
CA VAL A 196 15.22 -11.60 6.31
C VAL A 196 16.28 -10.66 5.74
N VAL A 197 16.54 -9.52 6.40
CA VAL A 197 17.57 -8.57 5.98
C VAL A 197 18.97 -9.20 6.00
N LYS A 198 19.31 -10.01 7.01
CA LYS A 198 20.59 -10.73 7.06
C LYS A 198 20.78 -11.71 5.89
N ARG A 199 19.70 -12.26 5.34
CA ARG A 199 19.72 -13.22 4.22
C ARG A 199 19.47 -12.58 2.85
N LYS A 200 19.47 -11.24 2.77
CA LYS A 200 19.17 -10.52 1.53
C LYS A 200 20.11 -10.90 0.39
N ASP A 201 21.39 -11.13 0.67
CA ASP A 201 22.38 -11.51 -0.35
C ASP A 201 22.13 -12.91 -0.92
N ASP A 202 21.69 -13.85 -0.09
CA ASP A 202 21.34 -15.21 -0.53
C ASP A 202 20.07 -15.19 -1.38
N ILE A 203 19.07 -14.43 -0.96
CA ILE A 203 17.83 -14.22 -1.74
C ILE A 203 18.18 -13.57 -3.08
N ALA A 204 19.08 -12.59 -3.09
CA ALA A 204 19.54 -11.94 -4.32
C ALA A 204 20.29 -12.91 -5.25
N ARG A 205 21.16 -13.79 -4.71
CA ARG A 205 21.84 -14.84 -5.47
C ARG A 205 20.83 -15.81 -6.11
N THR A 206 19.86 -16.30 -5.34
CA THR A 206 18.81 -17.20 -5.85
C THR A 206 17.95 -16.52 -6.90
N ARG A 207 17.58 -15.25 -6.69
CA ARG A 207 16.81 -14.47 -7.67
C ARG A 207 17.58 -14.27 -8.98
N ARG A 208 18.89 -13.98 -8.92
CA ARG A 208 19.74 -13.90 -10.12
C ARG A 208 19.78 -15.21 -10.89
N ARG A 209 19.98 -16.34 -10.22
CA ARG A 209 19.95 -17.67 -10.86
C ARG A 209 18.59 -17.94 -11.50
N LYS A 210 17.49 -17.64 -10.80
CA LYS A 210 16.13 -17.79 -11.33
C LYS A 210 15.92 -16.97 -12.60
N ASN A 211 16.33 -15.69 -12.58
CA ASN A 211 16.19 -14.80 -13.73
C ASN A 211 17.06 -15.26 -14.91
N TYR A 212 18.27 -15.78 -14.67
CA TYR A 212 19.09 -16.36 -15.72
C TYR A 212 18.36 -17.50 -16.43
N PHE A 213 17.89 -18.51 -15.69
CA PHE A 213 17.13 -19.61 -16.29
C PHE A 213 15.86 -19.14 -16.99
N TYR A 214 15.11 -18.23 -16.37
CA TYR A 214 13.90 -17.66 -16.97
C TYR A 214 14.21 -16.98 -18.31
N ASN A 215 15.24 -16.13 -18.35
CA ASN A 215 15.60 -15.42 -19.58
C ASN A 215 16.13 -16.38 -20.65
N THR A 216 16.95 -17.38 -20.29
CA THR A 216 17.46 -18.38 -21.25
C THR A 216 16.34 -19.25 -21.82
N CYS A 217 15.38 -19.69 -21.00
CA CYS A 217 14.27 -20.52 -21.46
C CYS A 217 13.26 -19.75 -22.33
N TYR A 218 13.13 -18.43 -22.12
CA TYR A 218 12.21 -17.57 -22.89
C TYR A 218 12.88 -16.84 -24.06
N ASP A 219 14.18 -17.04 -24.28
CA ASP A 219 14.90 -16.43 -25.41
C ASP A 219 14.67 -17.23 -26.69
N PHE A 220 13.81 -16.69 -27.55
CA PHE A 220 13.43 -17.26 -28.84
C PHE A 220 14.60 -17.36 -29.83
N SER A 221 15.72 -16.68 -29.54
CA SER A 221 16.96 -16.76 -30.33
C SER A 221 17.52 -18.19 -30.38
N TYR A 222 17.30 -19.00 -29.35
CA TYR A 222 17.69 -20.42 -29.31
C TYR A 222 16.72 -21.34 -30.06
N GLY A 223 15.61 -20.82 -30.60
CA GLY A 223 14.60 -21.61 -31.32
C GLY A 223 15.09 -22.23 -32.62
N LYS A 224 16.22 -21.77 -33.18
CA LYS A 224 16.91 -22.46 -34.29
C LYS A 224 17.69 -23.66 -33.75
N ASP A 225 18.48 -23.47 -32.71
CA ASP A 225 19.34 -24.52 -32.15
C ASP A 225 18.51 -25.67 -31.55
N ILE A 226 17.40 -25.38 -30.87
CA ILE A 226 16.49 -26.40 -30.33
C ILE A 226 15.92 -27.32 -31.43
N ARG A 227 15.59 -26.77 -32.61
CA ARG A 227 15.14 -27.55 -33.77
C ARG A 227 16.27 -28.32 -34.44
N LEU A 228 17.46 -27.72 -34.49
CA LEU A 228 18.64 -28.33 -35.11
C LEU A 228 19.16 -29.52 -34.30
N TYR A 229 19.13 -29.43 -32.97
CA TYR A 229 19.60 -30.46 -32.03
C TYR A 229 18.49 -31.41 -31.54
N GLN A 230 17.26 -31.32 -32.07
CA GLN A 230 16.11 -32.15 -31.67
C GLN A 230 15.87 -32.19 -30.15
N LEU A 231 16.08 -31.07 -29.46
CA LEU A 231 15.88 -30.95 -28.01
C LEU A 231 14.40 -30.68 -27.65
N GLN A 232 13.48 -31.20 -28.45
CA GLN A 232 12.02 -31.04 -28.28
C GLN A 232 11.47 -31.95 -27.20
#